data_AF-A0A4S2MZJ7-F1
#
_entry.id   AF-A0A4S2MZJ7-F1
#
_cell.length_a   1.000
_cell.length_b   1.000
_cell.length_c   1.000
_cell.angle_alpha   90.00
_cell.angle_beta   90.00
_cell.angle_gamma   90.00
#
_symmetry.space_group_name_H-M   'P 1'
#
loop_
_entity.id
_entity.type
_entity.pdbx_description
1 polymer ?
#
loop_
_entity_poly.entity_id
_entity_poly.type
_entity_poly.pdbx_seq_one_letter_code
_entity_poly.pdbx_strand_id
1 'polypeptide(L)'
;HFAICGFSGTGKSFLINSLRGLTPYTPNSAPTGQIETTLTPTRYPDPRTTSPYFRFVWYDIPGAGTLNIPAAQYFIDMGLYIFDFIVLVYGDRFTEVDAAVLEHARRFDVPVFVVRSRAD
;
A
#
# COMPACT_ATOMS: atom_id res chain seq x y z
N HIS A 1 -1.30 -12.22 0.96
CA HIS A 1 -0.18 -11.29 0.75
C HIS A 1 -0.71 -10.12 -0.06
N PHE A 2 -0.85 -8.96 0.58
CA PHE A 2 -1.62 -7.84 0.05
C PHE A 2 -0.75 -6.58 0.05
N ALA A 3 -0.69 -5.87 -1.07
CA ALA A 3 0.06 -4.63 -1.19
C ALA A 3 -0.82 -3.42 -0.93
N ILE A 4 -0.33 -2.45 -0.15
CA ILE A 4 -0.92 -1.12 -0.01
C ILE A 4 0.03 -0.14 -0.69
N CYS A 5 -0.41 0.47 -1.79
CA CYS A 5 0.38 1.40 -2.60
C CYS A 5 -0.37 2.71 -2.85
N GLY A 6 0.32 3.68 -3.45
CA GLY A 6 -0.23 5.00 -3.75
C GLY A 6 0.78 6.12 -3.45
N PHE A 7 0.37 7.36 -3.68
CA PHE A 7 1.28 8.50 -3.53
C PHE A 7 1.80 8.69 -2.10
N SER A 8 2.86 9.48 -1.97
CA SER A 8 3.41 9.82 -0.66
C SER A 8 2.40 10.55 0.21
N GLY A 9 2.35 10.23 1.50
CA GLY A 9 1.48 10.93 2.45
C GLY A 9 -0.02 10.68 2.30
N THR A 10 -0.47 9.68 1.52
CA THR A 10 -1.89 9.32 1.38
C THR A 10 -2.46 8.48 2.54
N GLY A 11 -1.63 8.13 3.54
CA GLY A 11 -2.08 7.39 4.73
C GLY A 11 -1.98 5.87 4.65
N LYS A 12 -1.15 5.32 3.77
CA LYS A 12 -0.92 3.87 3.58
C LYS A 12 -0.61 3.13 4.90
N SER A 13 0.42 3.58 5.62
CA SER A 13 0.84 2.94 6.88
C SER A 13 -0.23 3.03 7.97
N PHE A 14 -1.00 4.12 7.99
CA PHE A 14 -2.15 4.25 8.90
C PHE A 14 -3.24 3.23 8.55
N LEU A 15 -3.59 3.10 7.26
CA LEU A 15 -4.56 2.13 6.79
C LEU A 15 -4.12 0.69 7.11
N ILE A 16 -2.84 0.34 6.94
CA ILE A 16 -2.29 -0.97 7.33
C ILE A 16 -2.54 -1.26 8.81
N ASN A 17 -2.27 -0.29 9.69
CA ASN A 17 -2.51 -0.45 11.12
C ASN A 17 -4.00 -0.63 11.41
N SER A 18 -4.87 0.20 10.82
CA SER A 18 -6.32 0.07 11.00
C SER A 18 -6.85 -1.30 10.52
N LEU A 19 -6.40 -1.79 9.36
CA LEU A 19 -6.80 -3.10 8.84
C LEU A 19 -6.33 -4.26 9.73
N ARG A 20 -5.20 -4.10 10.41
CA ARG A 20 -4.65 -5.05 11.41
C ARG A 20 -5.24 -4.88 12.81
N GLY A 21 -6.13 -3.91 13.02
CA GLY A 21 -6.71 -3.60 14.34
C GLY A 21 -5.72 -2.99 15.32
N LEU A 22 -4.68 -2.32 14.83
CA LEU A 22 -3.61 -1.73 15.62
C LEU A 22 -3.74 -0.20 15.72
N THR A 23 -3.30 0.35 16.84
CA THR A 23 -3.10 1.80 17.01
C THR A 23 -1.64 2.16 16.71
N PRO A 24 -1.32 3.43 16.37
CA PRO A 24 0.06 3.86 16.10
C PRO A 24 1.06 3.57 17.23
N TYR A 25 0.58 3.40 18.47
CA TYR A 25 1.40 3.16 19.65
C TYR A 25 1.55 1.67 20.01
N THR A 26 0.90 0.77 19.26
CA THR A 26 1.02 -0.67 19.50
C THR A 26 2.37 -1.18 18.98
N PRO A 27 3.05 -2.09 19.69
CA PRO A 27 4.24 -2.75 19.16
C PRO A 27 3.97 -3.38 17.79
N ASN A 28 4.92 -3.23 16.86
CA ASN A 28 4.84 -3.72 15.47
C ASN A 28 3.82 -3.01 14.57
N SER A 29 3.33 -1.83 14.98
CA SER A 29 2.60 -0.93 14.09
C SER A 29 3.53 -0.38 13.01
N ALA A 30 3.00 -0.23 11.80
CA ALA A 30 3.67 0.48 10.72
C ALA A 30 3.88 1.94 11.15
N PRO A 31 5.10 2.50 11.04
CA PRO A 31 5.36 3.88 11.41
C PRO A 31 4.46 4.84 10.63
N THR A 32 3.72 5.69 11.34
CA THR A 32 2.85 6.70 10.72
C THR A 32 3.49 8.07 10.85
N GLY A 33 3.70 8.76 9.74
CA GLY A 33 4.29 10.09 9.70
C GLY A 33 4.47 10.58 8.27
N GLN A 34 4.70 11.88 8.10
CA GLN A 34 4.86 12.50 6.77
C GLN A 34 6.22 12.19 6.13
N ILE A 35 7.21 11.81 6.94
CA ILE A 35 8.54 11.45 6.46
C ILE A 35 8.48 10.00 5.98
N GLU A 36 8.26 9.84 4.68
CA GLU A 36 8.42 8.55 4.03
C GLU A 36 9.91 8.15 4.03
N THR A 37 10.29 7.27 4.95
CA THR A 37 11.63 6.66 5.01
C THR A 37 11.70 5.30 4.30
N THR A 38 10.57 4.84 3.76
CA THR A 38 10.44 3.48 3.23
C THR A 38 10.86 3.49 1.76
N LEU A 39 12.09 3.07 1.48
CA LEU A 39 12.63 2.91 0.12
C LEU A 39 12.43 1.49 -0.43
N THR A 40 11.94 0.56 0.40
CA THR A 40 11.72 -0.84 0.06
C THR A 40 10.38 -1.34 0.62
N PRO A 41 9.67 -2.24 -0.07
CA PRO A 41 8.43 -2.83 0.44
C PRO A 41 8.61 -3.42 1.85
N THR A 42 7.80 -2.97 2.81
CA THR A 42 7.91 -3.40 4.20
C THR A 42 6.78 -4.36 4.58
N ARG A 43 7.13 -5.49 5.19
CA ARG A 43 6.21 -6.59 5.50
C ARG A 43 5.62 -6.47 6.90
N TYR A 44 4.29 -6.59 7.01
CA TYR A 44 3.53 -6.55 8.26
C TYR A 44 2.54 -7.73 8.36
N PRO A 45 2.90 -8.82 9.06
CA PRO A 45 1.96 -9.90 9.36
C PRO A 45 0.79 -9.41 10.20
N ASP A 46 -0.40 -9.97 9.95
CA ASP A 46 -1.57 -9.69 10.77
C ASP A 46 -1.41 -10.33 12.16
N PRO A 47 -1.61 -9.57 13.25
CA PRO A 47 -1.42 -10.09 14.61
C PRO A 47 -2.58 -10.98 15.08
N ARG A 48 -3.73 -10.97 14.40
CA ARG A 48 -4.90 -11.76 14.79
C ARG A 48 -4.67 -13.24 14.50
N THR A 49 -4.90 -14.08 15.51
CA THR A 49 -4.62 -15.52 15.45
C THR A 49 -5.77 -16.35 14.90
N THR A 50 -6.95 -15.76 14.70
CA THR A 50 -8.13 -16.44 14.18
C THR A 50 -8.11 -16.53 12.65
N SER A 51 -8.72 -17.58 12.09
CA SER A 51 -8.91 -17.70 10.64
C SER A 51 -9.90 -16.63 10.15
N PRO A 52 -9.67 -15.98 8.99
CA PRO A 52 -8.55 -16.18 8.07
C PRO A 52 -7.30 -15.34 8.38
N TYR A 53 -7.38 -14.44 9.36
CA TYR A 53 -6.42 -13.36 9.59
C TYR A 53 -4.98 -13.82 9.84
N PHE A 54 -4.76 -14.95 10.52
CA PHE A 54 -3.39 -15.41 10.81
C PHE A 54 -2.53 -15.69 9.56
N ARG A 55 -3.16 -15.81 8.38
CA ARG A 55 -2.48 -16.00 7.08
C ARG A 55 -2.24 -14.69 6.34
N PHE A 56 -2.78 -13.59 6.83
CA PHE A 56 -2.72 -12.30 6.16
C PHE A 56 -1.39 -11.63 6.42
N VAL A 57 -0.83 -11.08 5.34
CA VAL A 57 0.41 -10.31 5.37
C VAL A 57 0.18 -9.08 4.52
N TRP A 58 0.34 -7.92 5.16
CA TRP A 58 0.18 -6.60 4.56
C TRP A 58 1.56 -6.06 4.19
N TYR A 59 1.66 -5.40 3.04
CA TYR A 59 2.91 -4.80 2.59
C TYR A 59 2.69 -3.30 2.40
N ASP A 60 3.52 -2.50 3.07
CA ASP A 60 3.60 -1.06 2.83
C ASP A 60 4.57 -0.84 1.68
N ILE A 61 4.03 -0.40 0.54
CA ILE A 61 4.82 -0.11 -0.65
C ILE A 61 5.26 1.35 -0.58
N PRO A 62 6.56 1.65 -0.82
CA PRO A 62 7.05 3.03 -0.93
C PRO A 62 6.12 3.91 -1.76
N GLY A 63 5.86 5.13 -1.29
CA GLY A 63 5.04 6.07 -2.05
C GLY A 63 5.71 6.44 -3.37
N ALA A 64 4.95 6.57 -4.45
CA ALA A 64 5.57 6.91 -5.74
C ALA A 64 6.23 8.30 -5.75
N GLY A 65 5.80 9.21 -4.88
CA GLY A 65 6.41 10.53 -4.71
C GLY A 65 7.79 10.52 -4.05
N THR A 66 8.22 9.41 -3.44
CA THR A 66 9.58 9.26 -2.88
C THR A 66 10.55 8.55 -3.80
N LEU A 67 10.08 8.06 -4.95
CA LEU A 67 10.89 7.37 -5.93
C LEU A 67 11.02 8.27 -7.15
N ASN A 68 12.26 8.62 -7.53
CA ASN A 68 12.55 9.28 -8.81
C ASN A 68 12.46 8.27 -9.97
N ILE A 69 11.33 7.57 -10.08
CA ILE A 69 11.08 6.58 -11.14
C ILE A 69 9.86 6.98 -11.96
N PRO A 70 9.85 6.70 -13.28
CA PRO A 70 8.68 6.93 -14.12
C PRO A 70 7.44 6.19 -13.57
N ALA A 71 6.26 6.80 -13.70
CA ALA A 71 4.99 6.23 -13.24
C ALA A 71 4.75 4.80 -13.77
N ALA A 72 5.08 4.56 -15.04
CA ALA A 72 4.96 3.25 -15.68
C ALA A 72 5.89 2.18 -15.08
N GLN A 73 7.02 2.57 -14.49
CA GLN A 73 8.00 1.64 -13.95
C GLN A 73 7.69 1.24 -12.48
N TYR A 74 6.98 2.11 -11.75
CA TYR A 74 6.63 1.89 -10.33
C TYR A 74 5.98 0.53 -10.07
N PHE A 75 5.02 0.11 -10.91
CA PHE A 75 4.32 -1.16 -10.73
C PHE A 75 5.27 -2.37 -10.79
N ILE A 76 6.22 -2.35 -11.72
CA ILE A 76 7.16 -3.46 -11.94
C ILE A 76 8.26 -3.45 -10.90
N ASP A 77 8.86 -2.27 -10.63
CA ASP A 77 9.98 -2.13 -9.69
C ASP A 77 9.56 -2.46 -8.26
N MET A 78 8.33 -2.10 -7.87
CA MET A 78 7.78 -2.45 -6.56
C MET A 78 7.24 -3.89 -6.50
N GLY A 79 7.30 -4.63 -7.61
CA GLY A 79 6.87 -6.02 -7.67
C GLY A 79 5.38 -6.21 -7.44
N LEU A 80 4.53 -5.24 -7.81
CA LEU A 80 3.10 -5.27 -7.46
C LEU A 80 2.34 -6.47 -8.05
N TYR A 81 2.88 -7.09 -9.09
CA TYR A 81 2.31 -8.26 -9.76
C TYR A 81 2.38 -9.57 -8.96
N ILE A 82 3.13 -9.63 -7.86
CA ILE A 82 3.28 -10.87 -7.06
C ILE A 82 2.24 -11.02 -5.95
N PHE A 83 1.42 -9.99 -5.72
CA PHE A 83 0.48 -9.96 -4.60
C PHE A 83 -0.88 -10.55 -4.99
N ASP A 84 -1.58 -11.12 -4.00
CA ASP A 84 -2.93 -11.68 -4.22
C ASP A 84 -3.93 -10.57 -4.60
N PHE A 85 -3.72 -9.36 -4.08
CA PHE A 85 -4.39 -8.14 -4.52
C PHE A 85 -3.62 -6.90 -4.07
N ILE A 86 -3.98 -5.77 -4.68
CA ILE A 86 -3.45 -4.44 -4.38
C ILE A 86 -4.57 -3.57 -3.81
N VAL A 87 -4.25 -2.74 -2.82
CA VAL A 87 -5.07 -1.61 -2.38
C VAL A 87 -4.36 -0.33 -2.81
N LEU A 88 -4.95 0.37 -3.78
CA LEU A 88 -4.44 1.65 -4.27
C LEU A 88 -5.08 2.78 -3.47
N VAL A 89 -4.27 3.47 -2.67
CA VAL A 89 -4.71 4.57 -1.79
C VAL A 89 -4.33 5.91 -2.41
N TYR A 90 -5.34 6.71 -2.76
CA TYR A 90 -5.16 8.07 -3.25
C TYR A 90 -5.77 9.09 -2.29
N GLY A 91 -5.20 10.29 -2.24
CA GLY A 91 -5.68 11.41 -1.43
C GLY A 91 -6.54 12.38 -2.23
N ASP A 92 -6.21 13.67 -2.17
CA ASP A 92 -6.98 14.75 -2.82
C ASP A 92 -7.00 14.67 -4.34
N ARG A 93 -5.93 14.15 -4.95
CA ARG A 93 -5.75 14.06 -6.39
C ARG A 93 -5.45 12.63 -6.80
N PHE A 94 -6.09 12.21 -7.89
CA PHE A 94 -5.72 11.02 -8.63
C PHE A 94 -4.57 11.39 -9.59
N THR A 95 -3.48 10.65 -9.54
CA THR A 95 -2.22 10.97 -10.24
C THR A 95 -1.97 10.03 -11.42
N GLU A 96 -1.00 10.38 -12.27
CA GLU A 96 -0.56 9.52 -13.37
C GLU A 96 -0.02 8.17 -12.87
N VAL A 97 0.62 8.15 -11.69
CA VAL A 97 1.05 6.90 -11.05
C VAL A 97 -0.15 6.02 -10.73
N ASP A 98 -1.22 6.59 -10.17
CA ASP A 98 -2.42 5.81 -9.82
C ASP A 98 -3.05 5.20 -11.07
N ALA A 99 -3.12 5.97 -12.17
CA ALA A 99 -3.58 5.49 -13.48
C ALA A 99 -2.69 4.35 -14.00
N ALA A 100 -1.37 4.53 -13.95
CA ALA A 100 -0.41 3.53 -14.40
C ALA A 100 -0.52 2.23 -13.59
N VAL A 101 -0.67 2.31 -12.27
CA VAL A 101 -0.88 1.13 -11.42
C VAL A 101 -2.12 0.36 -11.85
N LEU A 102 -3.25 1.03 -12.10
CA LEU A 102 -4.48 0.37 -12.56
C LEU A 102 -4.33 -0.26 -13.95
N GLU A 103 -3.67 0.44 -14.88
CA GLU A 103 -3.43 -0.07 -16.22
C GLU A 103 -2.55 -1.33 -16.19
N HIS A 104 -1.46 -1.29 -15.42
CA HIS A 104 -0.58 -2.44 -15.27
C HIS A 104 -1.27 -3.59 -14.52
N ALA A 105 -1.96 -3.32 -13.42
CA ALA A 105 -2.70 -4.36 -12.70
C ALA A 105 -3.71 -5.09 -13.60
N ARG A 106 -4.42 -4.36 -14.47
CA ARG A 106 -5.29 -4.95 -15.50
C ARG A 106 -4.51 -5.85 -16.48
N ARG A 107 -3.33 -5.43 -16.93
CA ARG A 107 -2.49 -6.22 -17.85
C ARG A 107 -1.94 -7.50 -17.21
N PHE A 108 -1.68 -7.47 -15.91
CA PHE A 108 -1.15 -8.60 -15.15
C PHE A 108 -2.22 -9.43 -14.43
N ASP A 109 -3.51 -9.11 -14.62
CA ASP A 109 -4.66 -9.77 -13.97
C ASP A 109 -4.58 -9.75 -12.43
N VAL A 110 -4.12 -8.63 -11.87
CA VAL A 110 -4.02 -8.43 -10.42
C VAL A 110 -5.24 -7.66 -9.92
N PRO A 111 -6.03 -8.20 -8.98
CA PRO A 111 -7.17 -7.48 -8.42
C PRO A 111 -6.72 -6.20 -7.69
N VAL A 112 -7.46 -5.10 -7.91
CA VAL A 112 -7.20 -3.81 -7.24
C VAL A 112 -8.45 -3.30 -6.54
N PHE A 113 -8.29 -2.92 -5.28
CA PHE A 113 -9.26 -2.13 -4.52
C PHE A 113 -8.79 -0.68 -4.46
N VAL A 114 -9.61 0.26 -4.92
CA VAL A 114 -9.28 1.69 -4.91
C VAL A 114 -9.89 2.34 -3.67
N VAL A 115 -9.05 3.00 -2.87
CA VAL A 115 -9.45 3.64 -1.62
C VAL A 115 -9.08 5.12 -1.67
N ARG A 116 -10.09 5.98 -1.53
CA ARG A 116 -9.88 7.42 -1.29
C ARG A 116 -9.67 7.66 0.21
N SER A 117 -8.53 8.20 0.59
CA SER A 117 -8.31 8.69 1.95
C SER A 117 -8.74 10.16 2.09
N ARG A 118 -8.97 10.62 3.33
CA ARG A 118 -9.34 12.00 3.66
C ARG A 118 -10.55 12.50 2.84
N ALA A 119 -11.65 11.77 2.93
CA ALA A 119 -12.91 12.10 2.26
C ALA A 119 -13.89 12.83 3.19
N ASP A 120 -13.42 13.28 4.35
CA ASP A 120 -14.13 14.12 5.32
C ASP A 120 -14.44 15.53 4.80
#